data_AF-E5ATT0-F1
#
_entry.id   AF-E5ATT0-F1
#
_cell.length_a   1.000
_cell.length_b   1.000
_cell.length_c   1.000
_cell.angle_alpha   90.00
_cell.angle_beta   90.00
_cell.angle_gamma   90.00
#
_symmetry.space_group_name_H-M   'P 1'
#
loop_
_entity.id
_entity.type
_entity.pdbx_description
1 polymer ?
#
loop_
_entity_poly.entity_id
_entity_poly.type
_entity_poly.pdbx_seq_one_letter_code
_entity_poly.pdbx_strand_id
1 'polypeptide(L)'
;MERAPASGCRDQDNLSGRHGRGSGSGSGARRFCAQPVGPQIPLPSRPCGSANGNRSYPFFAYPPQVRRIVYTTNAIESMHMQLRKIVKNRGHFSSDKAANKLLYLALRNIEKDWKMPPIIWRQAVNQFAILFGDRFICAIS
;
A
#
# COMPACT_ATOMS: atom_id res chain seq x y z
N MET A 1 -36.27 34.05 -10.31
CA MET A 1 -36.85 33.46 -11.54
C MET A 1 -36.69 31.95 -11.44
N GLU A 2 -37.83 31.27 -11.49
CA GLU A 2 -38.09 29.84 -11.66
C GLU A 2 -37.56 28.76 -10.69
N ARG A 3 -38.48 27.83 -10.39
CA ARG A 3 -38.43 26.69 -9.45
C ARG A 3 -38.41 25.39 -10.25
N ALA A 4 -37.83 24.31 -9.69
CA ALA A 4 -38.38 22.94 -9.69
C ALA A 4 -37.53 22.01 -8.77
N PRO A 5 -37.99 20.83 -8.34
CA PRO A 5 -39.00 20.65 -7.29
C PRO A 5 -38.53 19.72 -6.15
N ALA A 6 -39.12 19.89 -4.96
CA ALA A 6 -39.01 18.94 -3.86
C ALA A 6 -39.88 17.70 -4.15
N SER A 7 -39.26 16.57 -4.51
CA SER A 7 -39.89 15.24 -4.42
C SER A 7 -39.82 14.82 -2.93
N GLY A 8 -40.88 14.77 -2.13
CA GLY A 8 -42.22 14.27 -2.44
C GLY A 8 -42.34 12.87 -1.83
N CYS A 9 -42.46 12.79 -0.50
CA CYS A 9 -42.88 11.56 0.19
C CYS A 9 -44.39 11.39 -0.03
N ARG A 10 -44.79 10.39 -0.82
CA ARG A 10 -46.13 9.76 -0.92
C ARG A 10 -46.04 8.70 -2.04
N ASP A 11 -46.64 7.52 -1.98
CA ASP A 11 -47.95 7.12 -1.47
C ASP A 11 -47.93 5.64 -1.00
N GLN A 12 -48.50 5.36 0.17
CA GLN A 12 -49.78 4.67 0.42
C GLN A 12 -49.73 3.13 0.32
N ASP A 13 -49.71 2.54 1.51
CA ASP A 13 -50.40 1.29 1.78
C ASP A 13 -51.88 1.44 1.39
N ASN A 14 -52.37 0.61 0.47
CA ASN A 14 -53.79 0.27 0.45
C ASN A 14 -53.98 -1.20 0.06
N LEU A 15 -54.34 -1.97 1.07
CA LEU A 15 -54.80 -3.35 1.01
C LEU A 15 -56.15 -3.41 0.28
N SER A 16 -56.21 -4.04 -0.89
CA SER A 16 -57.46 -4.65 -1.37
C SER A 16 -57.15 -5.91 -2.19
N GLY A 17 -57.77 -7.02 -1.81
CA GLY A 17 -57.34 -8.37 -2.17
C GLY A 17 -57.81 -8.89 -3.53
N ARG A 18 -57.14 -9.96 -4.00
CA ARG A 18 -57.74 -11.18 -4.58
C ARG A 18 -56.63 -12.17 -4.96
N HIS A 19 -57.01 -13.45 -4.93
CA HIS A 19 -56.22 -14.67 -5.08
C HIS A 19 -55.19 -14.73 -6.22
N GLY A 20 -54.07 -15.40 -5.95
CA GLY A 20 -53.18 -15.99 -6.97
C GLY A 20 -52.00 -16.73 -6.35
N ARG A 21 -51.99 -18.07 -6.47
CA ARG A 21 -50.93 -18.98 -6.01
C ARG A 21 -49.62 -18.73 -6.77
N GLY A 22 -48.48 -18.84 -6.08
CA GLY A 22 -47.16 -18.86 -6.72
C GLY A 22 -46.06 -19.25 -5.75
N SER A 23 -45.68 -20.52 -5.78
CA SER A 23 -44.55 -21.11 -5.06
C SER A 23 -43.21 -20.46 -5.48
N GLY A 24 -42.31 -20.23 -4.54
CA GLY A 24 -40.96 -19.81 -4.87
C GLY A 24 -40.07 -19.60 -3.65
N SER A 25 -39.51 -20.71 -3.17
CA SER A 25 -38.25 -20.87 -2.40
C SER A 25 -37.63 -19.61 -1.77
N GLY A 26 -37.55 -19.63 -0.44
CA GLY A 26 -36.81 -18.65 0.34
C GLY A 26 -35.34 -18.56 -0.09
N SER A 27 -34.91 -17.34 -0.38
CA SER A 27 -33.50 -16.96 -0.41
C SER A 27 -33.42 -15.65 0.37
N GLY A 28 -32.93 -15.73 1.61
CA GLY A 28 -32.76 -14.58 2.47
C GLY A 28 -31.85 -13.55 1.81
N ALA A 29 -32.45 -12.53 1.20
CA ALA A 29 -31.76 -11.35 0.75
C ALA A 29 -31.31 -10.60 2.00
N ARG A 30 -30.09 -10.91 2.46
CA ARG A 30 -29.41 -10.14 3.50
C ARG A 30 -29.30 -8.72 3.01
N ARG A 31 -30.06 -7.87 3.69
CA ARG A 31 -29.88 -6.43 3.79
C ARG A 31 -28.40 -6.12 3.89
N PHE A 32 -27.82 -5.46 2.88
CA PHE A 32 -26.60 -4.69 3.09
C PHE A 32 -27.03 -3.24 3.24
N CYS A 33 -26.79 -2.68 4.42
CA CYS A 33 -26.91 -1.26 4.67
C CYS A 33 -26.03 -0.53 3.66
N ALA A 34 -26.64 0.21 2.74
CA ALA A 34 -25.94 1.28 2.05
C ALA A 34 -25.51 2.29 3.12
N GLN A 35 -24.21 2.30 3.44
CA GLN A 35 -23.64 3.33 4.29
C GLN A 35 -23.58 4.63 3.47
N PRO A 36 -23.92 5.80 4.05
CA PRO A 36 -23.78 7.06 3.35
C PRO A 36 -22.28 7.33 3.13
N VAL A 37 -21.85 7.25 1.88
CA VAL A 37 -20.48 7.62 1.52
C VAL A 37 -20.33 9.13 1.75
N GLY A 38 -19.45 9.50 2.68
CA GLY A 38 -18.97 10.88 2.82
C GLY A 38 -18.22 11.34 1.57
N PRO A 39 -17.67 12.57 1.55
CA PRO A 39 -17.00 13.13 0.38
C PRO A 39 -15.97 12.14 -0.18
N GLN A 40 -16.27 11.61 -1.37
CA GLN A 40 -15.46 10.60 -2.04
C GLN A 40 -14.11 11.22 -2.37
N ILE A 41 -13.06 10.88 -1.61
CA ILE A 41 -11.69 11.01 -2.10
C ILE A 41 -11.61 10.00 -3.26
N PRO A 42 -11.32 10.41 -4.51
CA PRO A 42 -11.21 9.46 -5.61
C PRO A 42 -10.12 8.44 -5.27
N LEU A 43 -10.53 7.21 -4.98
CA LEU A 43 -9.58 6.12 -4.87
C LEU A 43 -8.93 5.96 -6.25
N PRO A 44 -7.59 5.83 -6.34
CA PRO A 44 -6.96 5.52 -7.62
C PRO A 44 -7.64 4.26 -8.17
N SER A 45 -8.20 4.38 -9.38
CA SER A 45 -8.80 3.27 -10.11
C SER A 45 -7.81 2.12 -10.12
N ARG A 46 -8.18 1.00 -9.49
CA ARG A 46 -7.41 -0.23 -9.59
C ARG A 46 -7.28 -0.57 -11.07
N PRO A 47 -6.07 -0.72 -11.64
CA PRO A 47 -5.96 -1.35 -12.94
C PRO A 47 -6.44 -2.79 -12.76
N CYS A 48 -7.56 -3.13 -13.41
CA CYS A 48 -7.93 -4.52 -13.56
C CYS A 48 -6.84 -5.21 -14.39
N GLY A 49 -6.24 -6.28 -13.86
CA GLY A 49 -5.36 -7.14 -14.65
C GLY A 49 -3.88 -7.21 -14.27
N SER A 50 -3.42 -6.77 -13.11
CA SER A 50 -2.07 -7.14 -12.65
C SER A 50 -2.10 -8.48 -11.92
N ALA A 51 -1.99 -9.58 -12.67
CA ALA A 51 -1.78 -10.92 -12.13
C ALA A 51 -0.39 -11.04 -11.47
N ASN A 52 -0.24 -10.48 -10.27
CA ASN A 52 0.95 -10.68 -9.42
C ASN A 52 0.66 -11.63 -8.24
N GLY A 53 -0.41 -12.43 -8.34
CA GLY A 53 -0.95 -13.27 -7.27
C GLY A 53 0.02 -14.33 -6.72
N ASN A 54 1.10 -14.64 -7.44
CA ASN A 54 2.02 -15.72 -7.09
C ASN A 54 3.32 -15.23 -6.43
N ARG A 55 3.61 -13.92 -6.42
CA ARG A 55 4.93 -13.39 -5.97
C ARG A 55 4.93 -12.85 -4.54
N SER A 56 3.77 -12.61 -3.94
CA SER A 56 3.62 -12.00 -2.61
C SER A 56 3.64 -13.00 -1.44
N TYR A 57 3.61 -14.30 -1.72
CA TYR A 57 3.57 -15.37 -0.71
C TYR A 57 4.84 -15.53 0.17
N PRO A 58 6.08 -15.34 -0.31
CA PRO A 58 7.27 -15.60 0.50
C PRO A 58 7.51 -14.53 1.58
N PHE A 59 6.82 -13.40 1.52
CA PHE A 59 6.98 -12.34 2.52
C PHE A 59 6.33 -12.69 3.87
N PHE A 60 5.17 -13.34 3.84
CA PHE A 60 4.43 -13.68 5.07
C PHE A 60 5.04 -14.86 5.84
N ALA A 61 5.95 -15.61 5.22
CA ALA A 61 6.68 -16.71 5.86
C ALA A 61 7.73 -16.22 6.89
N TYR A 62 8.08 -14.94 6.89
CA TYR A 62 9.09 -14.40 7.81
C TYR A 62 8.51 -14.03 9.19
N PRO A 63 9.31 -14.16 10.26
CA PRO A 63 8.92 -13.78 11.61
C PRO A 63 8.63 -12.26 11.70
N PRO A 64 7.81 -11.83 12.66
CA PRO A 64 7.35 -10.44 12.75
C PRO A 64 8.50 -9.41 12.85
N GLN A 65 9.62 -9.77 13.46
CA GLN A 65 10.81 -8.92 13.59
C GLN A 65 11.43 -8.59 12.21
N VAL A 66 11.50 -9.58 11.32
CA VAL A 66 11.99 -9.41 9.94
C VAL A 66 10.99 -8.61 9.12
N ARG A 67 9.70 -8.95 9.24
CA ARG A 67 8.64 -8.22 8.53
C ARG A 67 8.63 -6.74 8.86
N ARG A 68 8.82 -6.38 10.13
CA ARG A 68 8.89 -4.98 10.57
C ARG A 68 9.98 -4.19 9.85
N ILE A 69 11.17 -4.75 9.66
CA ILE A 69 12.27 -4.05 8.97
C ILE A 69 11.94 -3.84 7.49
N VAL A 70 11.31 -4.81 6.84
CA VAL A 70 10.95 -4.67 5.42
C VAL A 70 9.77 -3.73 5.23
N TYR A 71 8.81 -3.73 6.15
CA TYR A 71 7.68 -2.80 6.12
C TYR A 71 8.07 -1.37 6.47
N THR A 72 9.20 -1.15 7.14
CA THR A 72 9.69 0.21 7.38
C THR A 72 10.30 0.74 6.09
N THR A 73 9.49 1.43 5.30
CA THR A 73 9.93 2.14 4.08
C THR A 73 10.81 3.36 4.40
N ASN A 74 10.96 3.73 5.68
CA ASN A 74 11.74 4.86 6.18
C ASN A 74 13.16 4.96 5.59
N ALA A 75 13.85 3.82 5.42
CA ALA A 75 15.22 3.83 4.88
C ALA A 75 15.25 4.28 3.41
N ILE A 76 14.38 3.69 2.58
CA ILE A 76 14.27 4.00 1.15
C ILE A 76 13.68 5.41 0.96
N GLU A 77 12.72 5.80 1.77
CA GLU A 77 12.13 7.15 1.76
C GLU A 77 13.15 8.23 2.12
N SER A 78 13.95 8.00 3.18
CA SER A 78 15.01 8.92 3.58
C SER A 78 16.06 9.08 2.48
N MET A 79 16.51 7.96 1.88
CA MET A 79 17.42 8.00 0.73
C MET A 79 16.82 8.79 -0.44
N HIS A 80 15.58 8.48 -0.83
CA HIS A 80 14.90 9.16 -1.92
C HIS A 80 14.70 10.66 -1.66
N MET A 81 14.39 11.04 -0.42
CA MET A 81 14.27 12.45 -0.04
C MET A 81 15.59 13.19 -0.26
N GLN A 82 16.71 12.61 0.19
CA GLN A 82 18.03 13.20 0.05
C GLN A 82 18.46 13.29 -1.42
N LEU A 83 18.22 12.24 -2.20
CA LEU A 83 18.49 12.23 -3.63
C LEU A 83 17.69 13.32 -4.37
N ARG A 84 16.39 13.45 -4.09
CA ARG A 84 15.56 14.51 -4.69
C ARG A 84 16.07 15.90 -4.33
N LYS A 85 16.52 16.12 -3.09
CA LYS A 85 17.09 17.41 -2.65
C LYS A 85 18.34 17.76 -3.45
N ILE A 86 19.26 16.80 -3.63
CA ILE A 86 20.51 17.03 -4.35
C ILE A 86 20.25 17.32 -5.83
N VAL A 87 19.37 16.54 -6.47
CA VAL A 87 19.01 16.76 -7.89
C VAL A 87 18.32 18.11 -8.08
N LYS A 88 17.37 18.47 -7.21
CA LYS A 88 16.66 19.76 -7.28
C LYS A 88 17.61 20.94 -7.11
N ASN A 89 18.60 20.84 -6.23
CA ASN A 89 19.57 21.92 -5.99
C ASN A 89 20.54 22.12 -7.17
N ARG A 90 20.81 21.09 -7.97
CA ARG A 90 21.78 21.18 -9.08
C ARG A 90 21.19 21.69 -10.40
N GLY A 91 19.91 21.42 -10.67
CA GLY A 91 19.26 21.87 -11.90
C GLY A 91 19.69 21.08 -13.15
N HIS A 92 20.08 21.77 -14.22
CA HIS A 92 20.41 21.16 -15.52
C HIS A 92 21.81 20.51 -15.54
N PHE A 93 21.92 19.33 -16.16
CA PHE A 93 23.19 18.62 -16.31
C PHE A 93 23.77 18.82 -17.71
N SER A 94 25.07 19.09 -17.80
CA SER A 94 25.76 19.29 -19.08
C SER A 94 25.97 17.99 -19.88
N SER A 95 25.91 16.83 -19.24
CA SER A 95 26.02 15.50 -19.84
C SER A 95 25.50 14.44 -18.86
N ASP A 96 25.01 13.31 -19.38
CA ASP A 96 24.56 12.17 -18.56
C ASP A 96 25.66 11.62 -17.64
N LYS A 97 26.93 11.64 -18.09
CA LYS A 97 28.08 11.25 -17.26
C LYS A 97 28.22 12.14 -16.01
N ALA A 98 27.89 13.42 -16.12
CA ALA A 98 27.92 14.34 -14.98
C ALA A 98 26.78 14.04 -14.00
N ALA A 99 25.60 13.65 -14.48
CA ALA A 99 24.48 13.23 -13.64
C ALA A 99 24.80 11.94 -12.87
N ASN A 100 25.37 10.92 -13.53
CA ASN A 100 25.79 9.67 -12.88
C ASN A 100 26.86 9.90 -11.82
N LYS A 101 27.85 10.75 -12.10
CA LYS A 101 28.90 11.10 -11.12
C LYS A 101 28.30 11.79 -9.89
N LEU A 102 27.33 12.66 -10.07
CA LEU A 102 26.65 13.33 -8.97
C LEU A 102 25.79 12.37 -8.14
N LEU A 103 25.05 11.46 -8.79
CA LEU A 103 24.29 10.42 -8.10
C LEU A 103 25.22 9.52 -7.27
N TYR A 104 26.35 9.12 -7.84
CA TYR A 104 27.36 8.35 -7.11
C TYR A 104 27.91 9.09 -5.87
N LEU A 105 28.27 10.37 -6.03
CA LEU A 105 28.75 11.18 -4.90
C LEU A 105 27.66 11.38 -3.83
N ALA A 106 26.40 11.55 -4.24
CA ALA A 106 25.27 11.66 -3.34
C ALA A 106 25.10 10.39 -2.50
N LEU A 107 25.09 9.22 -3.16
CA LEU A 107 24.98 7.93 -2.48
C LEU A 107 26.16 7.70 -1.52
N ARG A 108 27.39 8.03 -1.93
CA ARG A 108 28.57 7.91 -1.08
C ARG A 108 28.52 8.83 0.15
N ASN A 109 27.83 9.96 0.07
CA ASN A 109 27.62 10.84 1.23
C ASN A 109 26.53 10.28 2.14
N ILE A 110 25.40 9.81 1.59
CA ILE A 110 24.32 9.17 2.35
C ILE A 110 24.84 7.95 3.12
N GLU A 111 25.69 7.14 2.49
CA GLU A 111 26.31 5.96 3.10
C GLU A 111 27.13 6.30 4.35
N LYS A 112 27.81 7.45 4.37
CA LYS A 112 28.58 7.89 5.56
C LYS A 112 27.68 8.23 6.75
N ASP A 113 26.46 8.67 6.49
CA ASP A 113 25.50 9.04 7.54
C ASP A 113 24.77 7.80 8.10
N TRP A 114 24.77 6.68 7.37
CA TRP A 114 24.14 5.42 7.76
C TRP A 114 25.00 4.58 8.73
N LYS A 115 25.24 5.14 9.92
CA LYS A 115 26.04 4.47 10.96
C LYS A 115 25.19 3.68 11.96
N MET A 116 23.92 4.06 12.14
CA MET A 116 23.08 3.53 13.21
C MET A 116 21.94 2.68 12.64
N PRO A 117 21.97 1.35 12.83
CA PRO A 117 20.85 0.50 12.44
C PRO A 117 19.65 0.69 13.37
N PRO A 118 18.42 0.37 12.89
CA PRO A 118 17.24 0.34 13.75
C PRO A 118 17.43 -0.62 14.93
N ILE A 119 16.89 -0.28 16.11
CA ILE A 119 17.00 -1.10 17.33
C ILE A 119 16.51 -2.55 17.10
N ILE A 120 15.48 -2.72 16.26
CA ILE A 120 14.86 -4.01 15.93
C ILE A 120 15.79 -4.89 15.08
N TRP A 121 16.82 -4.31 14.44
CA TRP A 121 17.76 -5.02 13.57
C TRP A 121 18.43 -6.19 14.26
N ARG A 122 18.91 -5.99 15.50
CA ARG A 122 19.59 -7.04 16.28
C ARG A 122 18.69 -8.25 16.52
N GLN A 123 17.40 -8.03 16.76
CA GLN A 123 16.44 -9.12 16.95
C GLN A 123 16.17 -9.87 15.63
N ALA A 124 16.10 -9.16 14.51
CA ALA A 124 15.90 -9.79 13.21
C ALA A 124 17.13 -10.57 12.73
N VAL A 125 18.34 -10.09 13.02
CA VAL A 125 19.59 -10.83 12.75
C VAL A 125 19.57 -12.19 13.44
N ASN A 126 19.14 -12.27 14.70
CA ASN A 126 19.00 -13.55 15.39
C ASN A 126 17.99 -14.48 14.69
N GLN A 127 16.89 -13.93 14.18
CA GLN A 127 15.92 -14.70 13.40
C GLN A 127 16.50 -15.18 12.06
N PHE A 128 17.30 -14.36 11.39
CA PHE A 128 17.98 -14.76 10.15
C PHE A 128 19.01 -15.87 10.36
N ALA A 129 19.74 -15.83 11.48
CA ALA A 129 20.66 -16.91 11.84
C ALA A 129 19.93 -18.26 11.98
N ILE A 130 18.73 -18.27 12.58
CA ILE A 130 17.92 -19.49 12.72
C ILE A 130 17.35 -19.97 11.37
N LEU A 131 16.85 -19.05 10.54
CA LEU A 131 16.21 -19.38 9.26
C LEU A 131 17.18 -19.83 8.17
N PHE A 132 18.41 -19.30 8.17
CA PHE A 132 19.37 -19.51 7.09
C PHE A 132 20.64 -20.25 7.49
N GLY A 133 20.86 -20.51 8.79
CA GLY A 133 21.91 -21.38 9.33
C GLY A 133 23.28 -21.16 8.66
N ASP A 134 23.78 -22.20 7.99
CA ASP A 134 25.09 -22.23 7.34
C ASP A 134 25.31 -21.11 6.31
N ARG A 135 24.25 -20.71 5.59
CA ARG A 135 24.35 -19.62 4.58
C ARG A 135 24.60 -18.25 5.22
N PHE A 136 24.16 -18.08 6.47
CA PHE A 136 24.34 -16.83 7.20
C PHE A 136 25.75 -16.73 7.77
N ILE A 137 26.30 -17.85 8.27
CA ILE A 137 27.64 -17.92 8.87
C ILE A 137 28.72 -17.66 7.81
N CYS A 138 28.58 -18.24 6.62
CA CYS A 138 29.50 -18.02 5.50
C CYS A 138 29.52 -16.56 4.99
N ALA A 139 28.47 -15.77 5.26
CA ALA A 139 28.35 -14.39 4.78
C ALA A 139 28.85 -13.34 5.80
N ILE A 140 29.07 -13.74 7.05
CA ILE A 140 29.51 -12.87 8.15
C ILE A 140 30.95 -13.13 8.60
N SER A 141 31.45 -14.35 8.35
CA SER A 141 32.87 -14.69 8.52
C SER A 141 33.73 -14.10 7.41
#